data_AF-A0A2P8H4L6-F1
#
_entry.id   AF-A0A2P8H4L6-F1
#
_cell.length_a   1.000
_cell.length_b   1.000
_cell.length_c   1.000
_cell.angle_alpha   90.00
_cell.angle_beta   90.00
_cell.angle_gamma   90.00
#
_symmetry.space_group_name_H-M   'P 1'
#
loop_
_entity.id
_entity.type
_entity.pdbx_description
1 polymer ?
#
loop_
_entity_poly.entity_id
_entity_poly.type
_entity_poly.pdbx_seq_one_letter_code
_entity_poly.pdbx_strand_id
1 'polypeptide(L)'
;MREIFIALLSSSLTIVITSFFNYHFLIKKEIRMQANQYKTEILQMLYMPLMKEVNNANHPLDGYRGLSLEEFQAVDEIIKENYHLVSPDLALIHKIIIEEYFFISMGSPYLIIDEERFLLNHLEYNFNFYRKELGLPYNKEEMKKAMKESRIKDGKIKAKRQQKLNNAESSF
;
A
#
# COMPACT_ATOMS: atom_id res chain seq x y z
N MET A 1 -5.71 44.65 -47.73
CA MET A 1 -6.00 43.23 -48.05
C MET A 1 -4.92 42.28 -47.50
N ARG A 2 -3.64 42.46 -47.82
CA ARG A 2 -2.54 41.59 -47.32
C ARG A 2 -2.45 41.51 -45.79
N GLU A 3 -2.58 42.64 -45.11
CA GLU A 3 -2.52 42.72 -43.64
C GLU A 3 -3.66 41.96 -42.95
N ILE A 4 -4.88 42.07 -43.50
CA ILE A 4 -6.06 41.34 -43.00
C ILE A 4 -5.86 39.83 -43.17
N PHE A 5 -5.27 39.40 -44.28
CA PHE A 5 -5.00 37.99 -44.54
C PHE A 5 -3.93 37.43 -43.58
N ILE A 6 -2.87 38.19 -43.30
CA ILE A 6 -1.84 37.83 -42.31
C ILE A 6 -2.44 37.75 -40.91
N ALA A 7 -3.30 38.70 -40.53
CA ALA A 7 -3.97 38.72 -39.23
C ALA A 7 -4.93 37.53 -39.05
N LEU A 8 -5.69 37.15 -40.10
CA LEU A 8 -6.54 35.98 -40.07
C LEU A 8 -5.73 34.68 -39.94
N LEU A 9 -4.62 34.58 -40.67
CA LEU A 9 -3.78 33.39 -40.69
C LEU A 9 -3.01 33.23 -39.37
N SER A 10 -2.51 34.31 -38.78
CA SER A 10 -1.88 34.29 -37.45
C SER A 10 -2.87 33.97 -36.34
N SER A 11 -4.09 34.51 -36.40
CA SER A 11 -5.16 34.22 -35.45
C SER A 11 -5.60 32.75 -35.53
N SER A 12 -5.79 32.24 -36.75
CA SER A 12 -6.13 30.83 -36.99
C SER A 12 -5.03 29.90 -36.46
N LEU A 13 -3.77 30.18 -36.76
CA LEU A 13 -2.64 29.40 -36.26
C LEU A 13 -2.55 29.43 -34.73
N THR A 14 -2.79 30.59 -34.12
CA THR A 14 -2.81 30.74 -32.65
C THR A 14 -3.92 29.90 -32.03
N ILE A 15 -5.12 29.88 -32.63
CA ILE A 15 -6.24 29.07 -32.16
C ILE A 15 -5.90 27.57 -32.23
N VAL A 16 -5.31 27.12 -33.34
CA VAL A 16 -4.92 25.71 -33.51
C VAL A 16 -3.87 25.31 -32.48
N ILE A 17 -2.82 26.11 -32.30
CA ILE A 17 -1.76 25.84 -31.33
C ILE A 17 -2.31 25.82 -29.90
N THR A 18 -3.12 26.82 -29.54
CA THR A 18 -3.72 26.92 -28.19
C THR A 18 -4.65 25.73 -27.93
N SER A 19 -5.46 25.34 -28.91
CA SER A 19 -6.36 24.20 -28.81
C SER A 19 -5.57 22.89 -28.60
N PHE A 20 -4.49 22.68 -29.36
CA PHE A 20 -3.62 21.52 -29.21
C PHE A 20 -3.01 21.43 -27.81
N PHE A 21 -2.42 22.50 -27.30
CA PHE A 21 -1.86 22.53 -25.95
C PHE A 21 -2.94 22.30 -24.89
N ASN A 22 -4.10 22.97 -25.02
CA ASN A 22 -5.19 22.82 -24.07
C ASN A 22 -5.68 21.36 -24.00
N TYR A 23 -5.90 20.72 -25.15
CA TYR A 23 -6.28 19.31 -25.22
C TYR A 23 -5.25 18.39 -24.54
N HIS A 24 -3.95 18.61 -24.81
CA HIS A 24 -2.88 17.83 -24.18
C HIS A 24 -2.83 18.00 -22.66
N PHE A 25 -3.02 19.23 -22.17
CA PHE A 25 -3.07 19.50 -20.73
C PHE A 25 -4.31 18.89 -20.08
N LEU A 26 -5.46 18.91 -20.76
CA LEU A 26 -6.70 18.30 -20.29
C LEU A 26 -6.55 16.78 -20.12
N ILE A 27 -6.00 16.08 -21.12
CA ILE A 27 -5.73 14.63 -21.01
C ILE A 27 -4.81 14.34 -19.83
N LYS A 28 -3.69 15.07 -19.71
CA LYS A 28 -2.75 14.86 -18.61
C LYS A 28 -3.39 15.11 -17.24
N LYS A 29 -4.27 16.11 -17.14
CA LYS A 29 -5.02 16.41 -15.93
C LYS A 29 -5.98 15.28 -15.61
N GLU A 30 -6.70 14.77 -16.59
CA GLU A 30 -7.69 13.69 -16.43
C GLU A 30 -7.02 12.39 -15.96
N ILE A 31 -5.92 11.97 -16.61
CA ILE A 31 -5.15 10.79 -16.20
C ILE A 31 -4.68 10.92 -14.74
N ARG A 32 -4.16 12.11 -14.37
CA ARG A 32 -3.73 12.37 -12.99
C ARG A 32 -4.91 12.33 -12.02
N MET A 33 -6.06 12.86 -12.41
CA MET A 33 -7.26 12.86 -11.59
C MET A 33 -7.76 11.44 -11.33
N GLN A 34 -7.84 10.60 -12.37
CA GLN A 34 -8.22 9.19 -12.24
C GLN A 34 -7.22 8.42 -11.35
N ALA A 35 -5.92 8.62 -11.56
CA ALA A 35 -4.89 7.99 -10.72
C ALA A 35 -5.01 8.43 -9.24
N ASN A 36 -5.31 9.71 -8.98
CA ASN A 36 -5.51 10.21 -7.63
C ASN A 36 -6.82 9.69 -7.01
N GLN A 37 -7.88 9.55 -7.80
CA GLN A 37 -9.13 8.95 -7.34
C GLN A 37 -8.91 7.52 -6.89
N TYR A 38 -8.25 6.69 -7.70
CA TYR A 38 -7.93 5.31 -7.35
C TYR A 38 -7.04 5.21 -6.10
N LYS A 39 -6.00 6.06 -5.99
CA LYS A 39 -5.18 6.14 -4.77
C LYS A 39 -5.98 6.56 -3.54
N THR A 40 -6.94 7.47 -3.71
CA THR A 40 -7.81 7.92 -2.62
C THR A 40 -8.74 6.80 -2.18
N GLU A 41 -9.31 6.07 -3.12
CA GLU A 41 -10.16 4.90 -2.88
C GLU A 41 -9.40 3.82 -2.10
N ILE A 42 -8.19 3.46 -2.55
CA ILE A 42 -7.30 2.54 -1.83
C ILE A 42 -7.03 3.03 -0.39
N LEU A 43 -6.73 4.32 -0.22
CA LEU A 43 -6.44 4.87 1.11
C LEU A 43 -7.67 4.82 2.03
N GLN A 44 -8.84 5.21 1.53
CA GLN A 44 -10.06 5.37 2.34
C GLN A 44 -10.78 4.06 2.60
N MET A 45 -10.88 3.19 1.60
CA MET A 45 -11.64 1.95 1.70
C MET A 45 -10.82 0.77 2.22
N LEU A 46 -9.50 0.79 2.05
CA LEU A 46 -8.63 -0.31 2.47
C LEU A 46 -7.69 0.08 3.61
N TYR A 47 -6.73 0.98 3.37
CA TYR A 47 -5.66 1.19 4.38
C TYR A 47 -6.13 1.94 5.62
N MET A 48 -7.07 2.88 5.52
CA MET A 48 -7.60 3.60 6.67
C MET A 48 -8.37 2.69 7.64
N PRO A 49 -9.35 1.87 7.20
CA PRO A 49 -10.03 0.95 8.10
C PRO A 49 -9.07 -0.13 8.64
N LEU A 50 -8.17 -0.68 7.82
CA LEU A 50 -7.15 -1.62 8.32
C LEU A 50 -6.26 -1.01 9.39
N MET A 51 -5.75 0.20 9.17
CA MET A 51 -4.95 0.91 10.18
C MET A 51 -5.74 1.19 11.45
N LYS A 52 -7.05 1.45 11.34
CA LYS A 52 -7.92 1.66 12.50
C LYS A 52 -8.01 0.40 13.34
N GLU A 53 -8.31 -0.75 12.73
CA GLU A 53 -8.42 -2.02 13.47
C GLU A 53 -7.10 -2.44 14.09
N VAL A 54 -6.00 -2.35 13.35
CA VAL A 54 -4.66 -2.69 13.88
C VAL A 54 -4.20 -1.71 14.97
N ASN A 55 -4.61 -0.44 14.91
CA ASN A 55 -4.31 0.52 15.98
C ASN A 55 -5.21 0.36 17.21
N ASN A 56 -6.41 -0.18 17.07
CA ASN A 56 -7.23 -0.52 18.24
C ASN A 56 -6.57 -1.63 19.07
N ALA A 57 -5.86 -2.54 18.40
CA ALA A 57 -5.02 -3.57 19.03
C ALA A 57 -3.75 -3.02 19.71
N ASN A 58 -3.37 -1.76 19.42
CA ASN A 58 -2.26 -1.10 20.09
C ASN A 58 -2.68 -0.56 21.45
N HIS A 59 -2.28 -1.24 22.53
CA HIS A 59 -2.43 -0.68 23.87
C HIS A 59 -1.52 0.54 24.06
N PRO A 60 -2.04 1.66 24.58
CA PRO A 60 -1.20 2.81 24.91
C PRO A 60 -0.14 2.38 25.93
N LEU A 61 1.13 2.74 25.66
CA LEU A 61 2.37 2.42 26.42
C LEU A 61 3.07 1.11 26.07
N ASP A 62 2.33 0.06 25.71
CA ASP A 62 2.93 -1.27 25.44
C ASP A 62 3.28 -1.49 23.96
N GLY A 63 2.68 -0.68 23.08
CA GLY A 63 2.85 -0.80 21.64
C GLY A 63 2.15 -2.05 21.08
N TYR A 64 2.51 -2.40 19.86
CA TYR A 64 1.86 -3.49 19.13
C TYR A 64 2.27 -4.85 19.65
N ARG A 65 1.28 -5.59 20.15
CA ARG A 65 1.45 -6.96 20.64
C ARG A 65 1.06 -8.01 19.61
N GLY A 66 0.46 -7.60 18.50
CA GLY A 66 -0.22 -8.47 17.54
C GLY A 66 -1.73 -8.31 17.63
N LEU A 67 -2.48 -9.11 16.88
CA LEU A 67 -3.93 -9.11 16.81
C LEU A 67 -4.52 -10.27 17.61
N SER A 68 -5.56 -9.98 18.36
CA SER A 68 -6.48 -11.00 18.85
C SER A 68 -7.27 -11.64 17.69
N LEU A 69 -7.94 -12.75 17.99
CA LEU A 69 -8.77 -13.47 17.03
C LEU A 69 -9.88 -12.57 16.44
N GLU A 70 -10.52 -11.76 17.30
CA GLU A 70 -11.60 -10.86 16.92
C GLU A 70 -11.10 -9.72 16.03
N GLU A 71 -9.96 -9.10 16.38
CA GLU A 71 -9.35 -8.04 15.58
C GLU A 71 -8.87 -8.55 14.23
N PHE A 72 -8.33 -9.78 14.18
CA PHE A 72 -7.97 -10.40 12.91
C PHE A 72 -9.19 -10.69 12.04
N GLN A 73 -10.31 -11.15 12.62
CA GLN A 73 -11.55 -11.37 11.85
C GLN A 73 -12.05 -10.07 11.22
N ALA A 74 -11.99 -8.94 11.95
CA ALA A 74 -12.34 -7.63 11.40
C ALA A 74 -11.41 -7.22 10.25
N VAL A 75 -10.11 -7.48 10.39
CA VAL A 75 -9.12 -7.26 9.32
C VAL A 75 -9.41 -8.12 8.08
N ASP A 76 -9.69 -9.41 8.26
CA ASP A 76 -10.00 -10.36 7.19
C ASP A 76 -11.28 -9.95 6.43
N GLU A 77 -12.31 -9.49 7.14
CA GLU A 77 -13.55 -8.98 6.56
C GLU A 77 -13.28 -7.76 5.66
N ILE A 78 -12.52 -6.76 6.15
CA ILE A 78 -12.15 -5.57 5.36
C ILE A 78 -11.39 -5.96 4.08
N ILE A 79 -10.45 -6.91 4.17
CA ILE A 79 -9.66 -7.38 3.02
C ILE A 79 -10.56 -8.10 2.01
N LYS A 80 -11.50 -8.92 2.47
CA LYS A 80 -12.45 -9.65 1.62
C LYS A 80 -13.42 -8.71 0.89
N GLU A 81 -13.99 -7.74 1.59
CA GLU A 81 -14.90 -6.76 1.01
C GLU A 81 -14.21 -5.89 -0.06
N ASN A 82 -12.91 -5.61 0.13
CA ASN A 82 -12.13 -4.73 -0.72
C ASN A 82 -11.10 -5.47 -1.59
N TYR A 83 -11.33 -6.74 -1.93
CA TYR A 83 -10.34 -7.61 -2.60
C TYR A 83 -9.74 -7.02 -3.89
N HIS A 84 -10.50 -6.18 -4.61
CA HIS A 84 -10.09 -5.53 -5.86
C HIS A 84 -9.08 -4.37 -5.65
N LEU A 85 -8.96 -3.88 -4.43
CA LEU A 85 -8.01 -2.84 -4.02
C LEU A 85 -6.76 -3.43 -3.33
N VAL A 86 -6.76 -4.73 -3.04
CA VAL A 86 -5.70 -5.42 -2.31
C VAL A 86 -4.47 -5.58 -3.20
N SER A 87 -3.32 -5.11 -2.71
CA SER A 87 -2.05 -5.30 -3.40
C SER A 87 -1.58 -6.76 -3.32
N PRO A 88 -0.78 -7.26 -4.29
CA PRO A 88 -0.24 -8.62 -4.23
C PRO A 88 0.54 -8.92 -2.94
N ASP A 89 1.28 -7.93 -2.45
CA ASP A 89 2.06 -8.03 -1.20
C ASP A 89 1.14 -8.16 0.02
N LEU A 90 0.06 -7.37 0.09
CA LEU A 90 -0.93 -7.48 1.16
C LEU A 90 -1.67 -8.83 1.10
N ALA A 91 -2.02 -9.31 -0.09
CA ALA A 91 -2.65 -10.61 -0.26
C ALA A 91 -1.74 -11.76 0.22
N LEU A 92 -0.43 -11.67 -0.04
CA LEU A 92 0.55 -12.64 0.46
C LEU A 92 0.63 -12.62 1.99
N ILE A 93 0.75 -11.42 2.58
CA ILE A 93 0.77 -11.25 4.04
C ILE A 93 -0.51 -11.80 4.65
N HIS A 94 -1.66 -11.44 4.09
CA HIS A 94 -2.96 -11.91 4.54
C HIS A 94 -3.06 -13.44 4.53
N LYS A 95 -2.57 -14.09 3.46
CA LYS A 95 -2.56 -15.55 3.37
C LYS A 95 -1.72 -16.19 4.49
N ILE A 96 -0.52 -15.67 4.74
CA ILE A 96 0.35 -16.18 5.82
C ILE A 96 -0.37 -16.08 7.17
N ILE A 97 -1.03 -14.95 7.41
CA ILE A 97 -1.74 -14.70 8.66
C ILE A 97 -2.99 -15.59 8.80
N ILE A 98 -3.71 -15.87 7.71
CA ILE A 98 -4.82 -16.85 7.71
C ILE A 98 -4.32 -18.24 8.11
N GLU A 99 -3.15 -18.66 7.59
CA GLU A 99 -2.56 -19.95 7.97
C GLU A 99 -2.26 -19.98 9.48
N GLU A 100 -1.64 -18.91 10.03
CA GLU A 100 -1.42 -18.75 11.47
C GLU A 100 -2.72 -18.83 12.27
N TYR A 101 -3.75 -18.09 11.86
CA TYR A 101 -5.09 -18.12 12.46
C TYR A 101 -5.67 -19.53 12.51
N PHE A 102 -5.57 -20.29 11.42
CA PHE A 102 -6.10 -21.66 11.35
C PHE A 102 -5.37 -22.60 12.34
N PHE A 103 -4.05 -22.49 12.45
CA PHE A 103 -3.29 -23.27 13.43
C PHE A 103 -3.64 -22.87 14.88
N ILE A 104 -3.77 -21.58 15.15
CA ILE A 104 -4.09 -21.02 16.47
C ILE A 104 -5.50 -21.43 16.93
N SER A 105 -6.49 -21.27 16.05
CA SER A 105 -7.89 -21.61 16.35
C SER A 105 -8.11 -23.09 16.72
N MET A 106 -7.22 -23.99 16.30
CA MET A 106 -7.26 -25.43 16.67
C MET A 106 -6.52 -25.76 17.98
N GLY A 107 -5.64 -24.89 18.47
CA GLY A 107 -4.70 -25.21 19.56
C GLY A 107 -4.91 -24.44 20.86
N SER A 108 -5.18 -23.13 20.82
CA SER A 108 -5.46 -22.30 22.01
C SER A 108 -5.99 -20.91 21.64
N PRO A 109 -7.10 -20.44 22.24
CA PRO A 109 -7.70 -19.14 21.92
C PRO A 109 -6.91 -17.92 22.44
N TYR A 110 -5.83 -18.14 23.19
CA TYR A 110 -4.99 -17.08 23.78
C TYR A 110 -3.75 -16.72 22.94
N LEU A 111 -3.57 -17.36 21.80
CA LEU A 111 -2.45 -17.07 20.90
C LEU A 111 -2.72 -15.80 20.10
N ILE A 112 -1.68 -14.97 19.97
CA ILE A 112 -1.73 -13.69 19.28
C ILE A 112 -1.25 -13.89 17.84
N ILE A 113 -1.89 -13.19 16.92
CA ILE A 113 -1.62 -13.23 15.47
C ILE A 113 -0.73 -12.03 15.09
N ASP A 114 0.12 -12.15 14.06
CA ASP A 114 1.02 -11.07 13.62
C ASP A 114 2.00 -10.54 14.70
N GLU A 115 2.48 -11.38 15.61
CA GLU A 115 3.48 -10.98 16.62
C GLU A 115 4.75 -10.36 15.99
N GLU A 116 5.13 -10.82 14.79
CA GLU A 116 6.26 -10.32 14.02
C GLU A 116 6.00 -8.98 13.28
N ARG A 117 4.80 -8.42 13.44
CA ARG A 117 4.39 -7.10 12.92
C ARG A 117 4.46 -7.00 11.40
N PHE A 118 4.25 -8.09 10.68
CA PHE A 118 4.30 -8.07 9.22
C PHE A 118 3.17 -7.24 8.63
N LEU A 119 1.94 -7.46 9.11
CA LEU A 119 0.79 -6.69 8.68
C LEU A 119 0.94 -5.24 9.10
N LEU A 120 1.23 -4.97 10.37
CA LEU A 120 1.38 -3.60 10.85
C LEU A 120 2.42 -2.80 10.04
N ASN A 121 3.62 -3.35 9.84
CA ASN A 121 4.67 -2.65 9.09
C ASN A 121 4.27 -2.39 7.63
N HIS A 122 3.57 -3.33 7.01
CA HIS A 122 3.07 -3.17 5.66
C HIS A 122 2.01 -2.06 5.59
N LEU A 123 1.08 -2.03 6.54
CA LEU A 123 0.02 -1.03 6.60
C LEU A 123 0.58 0.37 6.90
N GLU A 124 1.47 0.51 7.90
CA GLU A 124 2.11 1.80 8.24
C GLU A 124 2.85 2.39 7.04
N TYR A 125 3.61 1.56 6.32
CA TYR A 125 4.33 1.98 5.13
C TYR A 125 3.38 2.44 4.03
N ASN A 126 2.41 1.61 3.65
CA ASN A 126 1.53 1.89 2.51
C ASN A 126 0.56 3.03 2.82
N PHE A 127 0.04 3.10 4.04
CA PHE A 127 -0.79 4.22 4.49
C PHE A 127 -0.05 5.56 4.36
N ASN A 128 1.19 5.64 4.83
CA ASN A 128 2.01 6.84 4.67
C ASN A 128 2.42 7.09 3.21
N PHE A 129 2.68 6.04 2.43
CA PHE A 129 2.98 6.14 1.00
C PHE A 129 1.81 6.78 0.22
N TYR A 130 0.59 6.27 0.37
CA TYR A 130 -0.59 6.83 -0.32
C TYR A 130 -0.90 8.25 0.15
N ARG A 131 -0.75 8.55 1.45
CA ARG A 131 -0.88 9.93 1.97
C ARG A 131 0.13 10.87 1.31
N LYS A 132 1.39 10.46 1.20
CA LYS A 132 2.43 11.24 0.52
C LYS A 132 2.09 11.47 -0.96
N GLU A 133 1.67 10.42 -1.68
CA GLU A 133 1.30 10.50 -3.09
C GLU A 133 0.11 11.41 -3.36
N LEU A 134 -0.79 11.53 -2.39
CA LEU A 134 -1.97 12.42 -2.45
C LEU A 134 -1.68 13.84 -1.91
N GLY A 135 -0.46 14.13 -1.46
CA GLY A 135 -0.11 15.43 -0.88
C GLY A 135 -0.70 15.68 0.52
N LEU A 136 -1.13 14.62 1.21
CA LEU A 136 -1.63 14.68 2.58
C LEU A 136 -0.46 14.67 3.58
N PRO A 137 -0.66 15.13 4.84
CA PRO A 137 0.36 15.01 5.88
C PRO A 137 0.77 13.54 6.06
N TYR A 138 2.04 13.24 6.23
CA TYR A 138 2.55 11.86 6.39
C TYR A 138 3.77 11.84 7.31
N ASN A 139 4.02 10.69 7.95
CA ASN A 139 5.17 10.52 8.84
C ASN A 139 6.39 10.00 8.06
N LYS A 140 7.38 10.87 7.85
CA LYS A 140 8.63 10.54 7.15
C LYS A 140 9.49 9.52 7.90
N GLU A 141 9.44 9.52 9.22
CA GLU A 141 10.26 8.64 10.06
C GLU A 141 9.73 7.21 10.03
N GLU A 142 8.41 7.05 10.15
CA GLU A 142 7.73 5.75 9.99
C GLU A 142 8.01 5.13 8.62
N MET A 143 7.92 5.92 7.55
CA MET A 143 8.27 5.42 6.20
C MET A 143 9.71 4.91 6.12
N LYS A 144 10.67 5.64 6.70
CA LYS A 144 12.09 5.23 6.71
C LYS A 144 12.30 3.98 7.56
N LYS A 145 11.63 3.89 8.71
CA LYS A 145 11.69 2.74 9.62
C LYS A 145 11.16 1.49 8.94
N ALA A 146 9.95 1.54 8.40
CA ALA A 146 9.34 0.41 7.69
C ALA A 146 10.19 -0.05 6.49
N MET A 147 10.77 0.90 5.74
CA MET A 147 11.67 0.58 4.62
C MET A 147 12.99 -0.08 5.06
N LYS A 148 13.50 0.27 6.25
CA LYS A 148 14.70 -0.35 6.83
C LYS A 148 14.37 -1.76 7.33
N GLU A 149 13.22 -1.93 7.96
CA GLU A 149 12.77 -3.22 8.49
C GLU A 149 12.44 -4.23 7.39
N SER A 150 11.82 -3.80 6.29
CA SER A 150 11.58 -4.67 5.12
C SER A 150 12.89 -5.15 4.48
N ARG A 151 13.88 -4.26 4.29
CA ARG A 151 15.21 -4.63 3.75
C ARG A 151 15.98 -5.60 4.64
N ILE A 152 15.90 -5.43 5.96
CA ILE A 152 16.53 -6.35 6.92
C ILE A 152 15.86 -7.73 6.86
N LYS A 153 14.53 -7.77 6.73
CA LYS A 153 13.76 -9.02 6.62
C LYS A 153 14.07 -9.77 5.32
N ASP A 154 14.17 -9.08 4.18
CA ASP A 154 14.58 -9.70 2.90
C ASP A 154 15.99 -10.31 2.98
N GLY A 155 16.91 -9.63 3.67
CA GLY A 155 18.25 -10.15 3.94
C GLY A 155 18.23 -11.43 4.78
N LYS A 156 17.42 -11.47 5.84
CA LYS A 156 17.28 -12.66 6.71
C LYS A 156 16.61 -13.84 5.99
N ILE A 157 15.60 -13.59 5.16
CA ILE A 157 14.92 -14.62 4.37
C ILE A 157 15.88 -15.25 3.35
N LYS A 158 16.68 -14.42 2.66
CA LYS A 158 17.71 -14.91 1.73
C LYS A 158 18.79 -15.72 2.44
N ALA A 159 19.27 -15.24 3.59
CA ALA A 159 20.27 -15.96 4.38
C ALA A 159 19.76 -17.34 4.86
N LYS A 160 18.52 -17.42 5.37
CA LYS A 160 17.90 -18.70 5.76
C LYS A 160 17.74 -19.66 4.58
N ARG A 161 17.40 -19.16 3.38
CA ARG A 161 17.30 -19.99 2.16
C ARG A 161 18.67 -20.55 1.74
N GLN A 162 19.72 -19.74 1.78
CA GLN A 162 21.09 -20.19 1.49
C GLN A 162 21.57 -21.23 2.50
N GLN A 163 21.26 -21.05 3.79
CA GLN A 163 21.63 -22.03 4.81
C GLN A 163 20.91 -23.38 4.60
N LYS A 164 19.63 -23.37 4.20
CA LYS A 164 18.91 -24.60 3.85
C LYS A 164 19.47 -25.29 2.61
N LEU A 165 19.87 -24.53 1.59
CA LEU A 165 20.49 -25.09 0.37
C LEU A 165 21.84 -25.74 0.69
N ASN A 166 22.70 -25.06 1.46
CA ASN A 166 24.00 -25.60 1.87
C ASN A 166 23.88 -26.85 2.76
N ASN A 167 22.85 -26.92 3.60
CA ASN A 167 22.57 -28.09 4.43
C ASN A 167 22.02 -29.27 3.59
N ALA A 168 21.25 -28.99 2.54
CA ALA A 168 20.76 -30.02 1.62
C ALA A 168 21.90 -30.59 0.76
N GLU A 169 22.85 -29.76 0.32
CA GLU A 169 24.02 -30.18 -0.46
C GLU A 169 25.05 -30.99 0.35
N SER A 170 25.12 -30.77 1.67
CA SER A 170 25.99 -31.54 2.58
C SER A 170 25.37 -32.85 3.08
N SER A 171 24.13 -33.14 2.68
CA SER A 171 23.40 -34.37 3.01
C SER A 171 23.45 -35.42 1.89
N PHE A 172 24.13 -35.11 0.78
CA PHE A 172 24.45 -36.00 -0.35
C PHE A 172 25.94 -36.28 -0.39
#